data_AF-A0A350D6H8-F1
#
_entry.id   AF-A0A350D6H8-F1
#
_cell.length_a   1.000
_cell.length_b   1.000
_cell.length_c   1.000
_cell.angle_alpha   90.00
_cell.angle_beta   90.00
_cell.angle_gamma   90.00
#
_symmetry.space_group_name_H-M   'P 1'
#
loop_
_entity.id
_entity.type
_entity.pdbx_description
1 polymer ?
#
loop_
_entity_poly.entity_id
_entity_poly.type
_entity_poly.pdbx_seq_one_letter_code
_entity_poly.pdbx_strand_id
1 'polypeptide(L)'
;MTGPPVKETDKFYRLMRRLMDTVHSGTARTALRAEDSDYYPLALRRQNLLPGTVFADPYGHTLVIVHWREQTEEKPGELLAVDAQPDNTIGIKRFWPGNFLFTTENVVGQPGFKAFRPIVRRNNQLRLMTNQEIETNADYGNISYEQLNLQPEEFYNRMEKLINPRPLPPDTVLKELFRALHEQLLVRVGSVEMAEKFKREHPGSIIPMPSGAAIFQATGLWEDYSTPNRDLRLLIAIDTIKNFPDRVLRHPELYIIKKSDSAEKIRTDLAGLSASLAQQLKITYRRSDSSPWTLTLKEIIGREEALEMGYNPNDCVEYRWGAPARSEEYATCRGQAPPPQREKMAAARIWFKKRLHPPT
;
A
#
# COMPACT_ATOMS: atom_id res chain seq x y z
N MET A 1 52.03 -16.27 -14.74
CA MET A 1 51.75 -16.14 -13.30
C MET A 1 50.25 -15.99 -13.14
N THR A 2 49.56 -17.06 -12.78
CA THR A 2 48.15 -17.02 -12.39
C THR A 2 48.06 -16.39 -11.01
N GLY A 3 47.35 -15.26 -10.87
CA GLY A 3 47.15 -14.60 -9.58
C GLY A 3 46.54 -15.55 -8.53
N PRO A 4 46.60 -15.18 -7.24
CA PRO A 4 46.09 -16.03 -6.16
C PRO A 4 44.62 -16.43 -6.43
N PRO A 5 44.24 -17.68 -6.13
CA PRO A 5 42.89 -18.17 -6.37
C PRO A 5 41.89 -17.30 -5.60
N VAL A 6 40.98 -16.66 -6.33
CA VAL A 6 39.91 -15.87 -5.71
C VAL A 6 39.03 -16.82 -4.91
N LYS A 7 38.89 -16.58 -3.60
CA LYS A 7 38.09 -17.44 -2.73
C LYS A 7 36.65 -17.47 -3.23
N GLU A 8 36.02 -18.65 -3.24
CA GLU A 8 34.62 -18.83 -3.65
C GLU A 8 33.66 -17.92 -2.86
N THR A 9 33.99 -17.64 -1.59
CA THR A 9 33.30 -16.64 -0.76
C THR A 9 33.28 -15.26 -1.39
N ASP A 10 34.38 -14.80 -1.98
CA ASP A 10 34.49 -13.47 -2.59
C ASP A 10 33.71 -13.40 -3.92
N LYS A 11 33.61 -14.53 -4.64
CA LYS A 11 32.74 -14.65 -5.81
C LYS A 11 31.26 -14.57 -5.40
N PHE A 12 30.86 -15.32 -4.37
CA PHE A 12 29.51 -15.27 -3.83
C PHE A 12 29.14 -13.88 -3.32
N TYR A 13 30.00 -13.24 -2.52
CA TYR A 13 29.75 -11.87 -2.05
C TYR A 13 29.56 -10.86 -3.19
N ARG A 14 30.38 -10.94 -4.25
CA ARG A 14 30.23 -10.08 -5.42
C ARG A 14 28.94 -10.36 -6.19
N LEU A 15 28.54 -11.63 -6.32
CA LEU A 15 27.26 -12.00 -6.91
C LEU A 15 26.08 -11.44 -6.09
N MET A 16 26.10 -11.60 -4.77
CA MET A 16 25.06 -11.10 -3.88
C MET A 16 24.95 -9.58 -3.92
N ARG A 17 26.09 -8.85 -3.93
CA ARG A 17 26.07 -7.39 -4.14
C ARG A 17 25.44 -7.01 -5.47
N ARG A 18 25.86 -7.66 -6.56
CA ARG A 18 25.27 -7.41 -7.87
C ARG A 18 23.77 -7.68 -7.90
N LEU A 19 23.31 -8.76 -7.27
CA LEU A 19 21.88 -9.07 -7.14
C LEU A 19 21.14 -7.99 -6.34
N MET A 20 21.67 -7.54 -5.20
CA MET A 20 21.06 -6.43 -4.43
C MET A 20 20.99 -5.14 -5.24
N ASP A 21 22.00 -4.86 -6.08
CA ASP A 21 22.03 -3.67 -6.93
C ASP A 21 21.13 -3.79 -8.19
N THR A 22 20.63 -4.99 -8.52
CA THR A 22 19.83 -5.24 -9.74
C THR A 22 18.41 -5.72 -9.48
N VAL A 23 18.12 -6.31 -8.32
CA VAL A 23 16.80 -6.86 -7.98
C VAL A 23 16.24 -6.08 -6.80
N HIS A 24 15.45 -5.07 -7.10
CA HIS A 24 14.74 -4.26 -6.11
C HIS A 24 13.36 -3.88 -6.65
N SER A 25 12.41 -3.55 -5.78
CA SER A 25 11.03 -3.23 -6.18
C SER A 25 10.90 -2.07 -7.18
N GLY A 26 11.92 -1.23 -7.28
CA GLY A 26 12.02 -0.17 -8.28
C GLY A 26 12.18 -0.67 -9.73
N THR A 27 12.63 -1.90 -9.97
CA THR A 27 12.72 -2.47 -11.33
C THR A 27 11.36 -2.68 -11.98
N ALA A 28 10.30 -2.76 -11.18
CA ALA A 28 8.93 -2.83 -11.67
C ALA A 28 8.36 -1.44 -12.06
N ARG A 29 9.07 -0.34 -11.77
CA ARG A 29 8.65 1.04 -12.07
C ARG A 29 9.15 1.55 -13.42
N THR A 30 9.01 0.72 -14.45
CA THR A 30 9.36 1.09 -15.83
C THR A 30 8.15 1.69 -16.57
N ALA A 31 8.40 2.39 -17.67
CA ALA A 31 7.34 2.78 -18.59
C ALA A 31 6.67 1.52 -19.16
N LEU A 32 5.34 1.52 -19.31
CA LEU A 32 4.59 0.35 -19.81
C LEU A 32 5.02 -0.05 -21.23
N ARG A 33 5.55 0.90 -22.02
CA ARG A 33 6.07 0.65 -23.37
C ARG A 33 7.54 0.24 -23.42
N ALA A 34 8.26 0.28 -22.30
CA ALA A 34 9.68 -0.06 -22.25
C ALA A 34 9.91 -1.54 -22.59
N GLU A 35 10.77 -1.81 -23.57
CA GLU A 35 11.18 -3.17 -23.95
C GLU A 35 12.43 -3.65 -23.21
N ASP A 36 13.23 -2.71 -22.71
CA ASP A 36 14.41 -2.90 -21.86
C ASP A 36 14.04 -3.09 -20.37
N SER A 37 12.86 -3.65 -20.12
CA SER A 37 12.27 -3.87 -18.80
C SER A 37 11.95 -5.35 -18.64
N ASP A 38 12.12 -5.92 -17.45
CA ASP A 38 11.73 -7.31 -17.14
C ASP A 38 10.22 -7.55 -17.25
N TYR A 39 9.43 -6.49 -17.37
CA TYR A 39 7.99 -6.52 -17.32
C TYR A 39 7.32 -5.99 -18.59
N TYR A 40 6.13 -6.51 -18.89
CA TYR A 40 5.19 -5.97 -19.88
C TYR A 40 3.79 -5.79 -19.26
N PRO A 41 3.00 -4.80 -19.72
CA PRO A 41 1.72 -4.45 -19.12
C PRO A 41 0.60 -5.40 -19.55
N LEU A 42 -0.34 -5.64 -18.64
CA LEU A 42 -1.47 -6.55 -18.85
C LEU A 42 -2.79 -5.79 -19.02
N ALA A 43 -3.75 -6.41 -19.71
CA ALA A 43 -5.12 -5.89 -19.75
C ALA A 43 -5.82 -6.17 -18.40
N LEU A 44 -6.70 -5.26 -17.95
CA LEU A 44 -7.52 -5.44 -16.76
C LEU A 44 -8.68 -6.39 -17.09
N ARG A 45 -8.36 -7.69 -17.14
CA ARG A 45 -9.29 -8.78 -17.40
C ARG A 45 -8.97 -9.96 -16.51
N ARG A 46 -10.00 -10.69 -16.09
CA ARG A 46 -9.85 -11.83 -15.17
C ARG A 46 -8.83 -12.86 -15.68
N GLN A 47 -8.86 -13.18 -16.98
CA GLN A 47 -7.93 -14.15 -17.57
C GLN A 47 -6.47 -13.67 -17.66
N ASN A 48 -6.22 -12.35 -17.56
CA ASN A 48 -4.88 -11.77 -17.66
C ASN A 48 -4.24 -11.54 -16.29
N LEU A 49 -5.05 -11.38 -15.24
CA LEU A 49 -4.59 -11.09 -13.88
C LEU A 49 -4.43 -12.38 -13.07
N LEU A 50 -3.64 -13.33 -13.56
CA LEU A 50 -3.47 -14.66 -12.93
C LEU A 50 -2.50 -14.62 -11.74
N PRO A 51 -2.49 -15.64 -10.86
CA PRO A 51 -1.44 -15.80 -9.87
C PRO A 51 -0.03 -15.69 -10.49
N GLY A 52 0.85 -14.93 -9.85
CA GLY A 52 2.18 -14.55 -10.38
C GLY A 52 2.21 -13.19 -11.09
N THR A 53 1.06 -12.60 -11.41
CA THR A 53 0.98 -11.22 -11.92
C THR A 53 1.50 -10.23 -10.88
N VAL A 54 2.36 -9.31 -11.30
CA VAL A 54 2.93 -8.26 -10.45
C VAL A 54 2.07 -7.01 -10.55
N PHE A 55 1.69 -6.43 -9.42
CA PHE A 55 1.20 -5.06 -9.36
C PHE A 55 2.36 -4.16 -8.92
N ALA A 56 2.79 -3.27 -9.80
CA ALA A 56 3.75 -2.22 -9.49
C ALA A 56 2.98 -0.96 -9.11
N ASP A 57 3.13 -0.52 -7.87
CA ASP A 57 2.50 0.71 -7.42
C ASP A 57 3.33 1.94 -7.87
N PRO A 58 2.77 3.17 -7.78
CA PRO A 58 3.45 4.38 -8.25
C PRO A 58 4.69 4.78 -7.44
N TYR A 59 4.87 4.21 -6.25
CA TYR A 59 5.84 4.63 -5.25
C TYR A 59 6.93 3.60 -4.97
N GLY A 60 6.91 2.47 -5.67
CA GLY A 60 7.93 1.41 -5.59
C GLY A 60 7.60 0.28 -4.66
N HIS A 61 6.34 0.14 -4.28
CA HIS A 61 5.84 -1.10 -3.69
C HIS A 61 5.39 -2.06 -4.77
N THR A 62 5.64 -3.35 -4.58
CA THR A 62 5.23 -4.40 -5.50
C THR A 62 4.44 -5.47 -4.77
N LEU A 63 3.30 -5.85 -5.33
CA LEU A 63 2.50 -6.98 -4.85
C LEU A 63 2.46 -8.06 -5.93
N VAL A 64 2.34 -9.33 -5.54
CA VAL A 64 2.19 -10.44 -6.48
C VAL A 64 0.84 -11.10 -6.26
N ILE A 65 -0.03 -11.10 -7.27
CA ILE A 65 -1.33 -11.79 -7.21
C ILE A 65 -1.08 -13.25 -6.85
N VAL A 66 -1.82 -13.77 -5.87
CA VAL A 66 -1.74 -15.18 -5.48
C VAL A 66 -3.06 -15.90 -5.64
N HIS A 67 -4.19 -15.20 -5.52
CA HIS A 67 -5.48 -15.88 -5.58
C HIS A 67 -6.63 -14.94 -5.92
N TRP A 68 -7.61 -15.49 -6.64
CA TRP A 68 -8.93 -14.89 -6.78
C TRP A 68 -9.93 -15.73 -6.02
N ARG A 69 -10.71 -15.08 -5.16
CA ARG A 69 -11.89 -15.69 -4.55
C ARG A 69 -13.11 -15.17 -5.29
N GLU A 70 -13.91 -16.09 -5.82
CA GLU A 70 -15.11 -15.73 -6.54
C GLU A 70 -16.17 -15.15 -5.61
N GLN A 71 -16.91 -14.18 -6.14
CA GLN A 71 -18.09 -13.66 -5.48
C GLN A 71 -19.14 -14.77 -5.36
N THR A 72 -19.69 -14.94 -4.16
CA THR A 72 -20.81 -15.84 -3.89
C THR A 72 -22.09 -15.04 -3.69
N GLU A 73 -23.19 -15.67 -3.30
CA GLU A 73 -24.41 -14.96 -2.88
C GLU A 73 -24.21 -14.25 -1.52
N GLU A 74 -23.33 -14.80 -0.68
CA GLU A 74 -23.12 -14.37 0.71
C GLU A 74 -21.92 -13.42 0.87
N LYS A 75 -20.92 -13.51 -0.03
CA LYS A 75 -19.63 -12.84 0.12
C LYS A 75 -19.19 -12.15 -1.18
N PRO A 76 -18.66 -10.92 -1.09
CA PRO A 76 -17.94 -10.29 -2.18
C PRO A 76 -16.79 -11.16 -2.68
N GLY A 77 -16.43 -11.00 -3.95
CA GLY A 77 -15.20 -11.55 -4.48
C GLY A 77 -13.99 -10.84 -3.88
N GLU A 78 -12.82 -11.48 -3.96
CA GLU A 78 -11.57 -10.91 -3.49
C GLU A 78 -10.45 -11.19 -4.48
N LEU A 79 -9.64 -10.17 -4.75
CA LEU A 79 -8.34 -10.33 -5.36
C LEU A 79 -7.28 -10.25 -4.26
N LEU A 80 -6.51 -11.33 -4.09
CA LEU A 80 -5.48 -11.44 -3.06
C LEU A 80 -4.10 -11.41 -3.68
N ALA A 81 -3.20 -10.66 -3.05
CA ALA A 81 -1.79 -10.62 -3.40
C ALA A 81 -0.90 -10.80 -2.16
N VAL A 82 0.29 -11.34 -2.39
CA VAL A 82 1.36 -11.35 -1.40
C VAL A 82 2.10 -10.02 -1.45
N ASP A 83 2.43 -9.54 -0.26
CA ASP A 83 3.07 -8.27 0.02
C ASP A 83 4.23 -8.53 0.99
N ALA A 84 5.44 -8.08 0.63
CA ALA A 84 6.60 -8.10 1.50
C ALA A 84 6.91 -6.67 1.96
N GLN A 85 7.09 -6.51 3.27
CA GLN A 85 7.34 -5.21 3.90
C GLN A 85 8.80 -5.12 4.39
N PRO A 86 9.36 -3.91 4.54
CA PRO A 86 10.75 -3.73 4.97
C PRO A 86 11.07 -4.33 6.35
N ASP A 87 10.06 -4.48 7.21
CA ASP A 87 10.16 -5.14 8.52
C ASP A 87 10.30 -6.68 8.44
N ASN A 88 10.64 -7.22 7.26
CA ASN A 88 10.75 -8.64 6.93
C ASN A 88 9.44 -9.44 7.07
N THR A 89 8.29 -8.77 7.17
CA THR A 89 7.00 -9.44 7.18
C THR A 89 6.52 -9.73 5.75
N ILE A 90 5.91 -10.90 5.58
CA ILE A 90 5.21 -11.29 4.35
C ILE A 90 3.75 -11.52 4.71
N GLY A 91 2.85 -10.82 4.04
CA GLY A 91 1.41 -10.87 4.31
C GLY A 91 0.57 -11.05 3.06
N ILE A 92 -0.63 -11.58 3.22
CA ILE A 92 -1.65 -11.58 2.17
C ILE A 92 -2.49 -10.31 2.32
N LYS A 93 -2.66 -9.59 1.21
CA LYS A 93 -3.42 -8.35 1.11
C LYS A 93 -4.54 -8.51 0.11
N ARG A 94 -5.74 -8.06 0.48
CA ARG A 94 -6.86 -7.90 -0.45
C ARG A 94 -6.68 -6.66 -1.31
N PHE A 95 -7.24 -6.69 -2.51
CA PHE A 95 -7.35 -5.52 -3.39
C PHE A 95 -8.32 -4.49 -2.82
N TRP A 96 -7.81 -3.28 -2.64
CA TRP A 96 -8.56 -2.06 -2.33
C TRP A 96 -7.60 -0.85 -2.38
N PRO A 97 -8.09 0.39 -2.41
CA PRO A 97 -7.24 1.58 -2.55
C PRO A 97 -6.13 1.73 -1.51
N GLY A 98 -6.30 1.23 -0.28
CA GLY A 98 -5.25 1.28 0.76
C GLY A 98 -4.03 0.41 0.47
N ASN A 99 -4.20 -0.70 -0.28
CA ASN A 99 -3.11 -1.63 -0.60
C ASN A 99 -2.60 -1.47 -2.04
N PHE A 100 -3.49 -1.24 -3.01
CA PHE A 100 -3.17 -1.18 -4.44
C PHE A 100 -3.26 0.28 -4.90
N LEU A 101 -2.27 1.08 -4.51
CA LEU A 101 -2.19 2.48 -4.90
C LEU A 101 -2.05 2.59 -6.41
N PHE A 102 -2.88 3.42 -7.02
CA PHE A 102 -2.84 3.70 -8.45
C PHE A 102 -3.01 5.20 -8.70
N THR A 103 -1.97 5.82 -9.25
CA THR A 103 -2.00 7.18 -9.78
C THR A 103 -1.00 7.30 -10.91
N THR A 104 -1.39 7.96 -12.00
CA THR A 104 -0.55 8.15 -13.19
C THR A 104 0.07 9.55 -13.25
N GLU A 105 -0.25 10.42 -12.29
CA GLU A 105 0.21 11.81 -12.27
C GLU A 105 1.43 12.01 -11.37
N ASN A 106 2.47 12.69 -11.88
CA ASN A 106 3.69 13.04 -11.14
C ASN A 106 4.40 11.85 -10.46
N VAL A 107 4.40 10.69 -11.11
CA VAL A 107 5.03 9.46 -10.61
C VAL A 107 6.22 9.05 -11.48
N VAL A 108 7.25 8.50 -10.85
CA VAL A 108 8.37 7.88 -11.58
C VAL A 108 8.01 6.44 -11.90
N GLY A 109 8.00 6.13 -13.21
CA GLY A 109 7.49 4.86 -13.74
C GLY A 109 5.97 4.86 -13.92
N GLN A 110 5.44 3.86 -14.62
CA GLN A 110 4.00 3.73 -14.82
C GLN A 110 3.47 2.55 -14.00
N PRO A 111 2.50 2.79 -13.09
CA PRO A 111 1.97 1.75 -12.22
C PRO A 111 1.01 0.82 -12.95
N GLY A 112 0.63 -0.26 -12.28
CA GLY A 112 -0.41 -1.18 -12.73
C GLY A 112 0.03 -2.63 -12.71
N PHE A 113 -0.84 -3.48 -13.26
CA PHE A 113 -0.60 -4.91 -13.39
C PHE A 113 0.32 -5.22 -14.58
N LYS A 114 1.33 -6.05 -14.32
CA LYS A 114 2.39 -6.43 -15.24
C LYS A 114 2.71 -7.92 -15.11
N ALA A 115 3.19 -8.53 -16.18
CA ALA A 115 3.77 -9.86 -16.17
C ALA A 115 5.27 -9.79 -16.48
N PHE A 116 6.02 -10.79 -16.01
CA PHE A 116 7.41 -10.96 -16.41
C PHE A 116 7.50 -11.31 -17.90
N ARG A 117 8.41 -10.66 -18.60
CA ARG A 117 8.72 -10.97 -19.99
C ARG A 117 9.28 -12.38 -20.10
N PRO A 118 8.81 -13.18 -21.07
CA PRO A 118 9.39 -14.49 -21.30
C PRO A 118 10.85 -14.38 -21.74
N ILE A 119 11.70 -15.25 -21.20
CA ILE A 119 13.10 -15.39 -21.59
C ILE A 119 13.17 -16.47 -22.67
N VAL A 120 13.67 -16.11 -23.84
CA VAL A 120 13.83 -17.03 -24.98
C VAL A 120 15.30 -17.17 -25.35
N ARG A 121 15.67 -18.32 -25.92
CA ARG A 121 17.02 -18.56 -26.44
C ARG A 121 17.04 -18.30 -27.95
N ARG A 122 17.90 -17.40 -28.42
CA ARG A 122 18.15 -17.14 -29.84
C ARG A 122 19.66 -17.09 -30.08
N ASN A 123 20.17 -17.80 -31.09
CA ASN A 123 21.61 -17.87 -31.40
C ASN A 123 22.47 -18.22 -30.17
N ASN A 124 22.02 -19.17 -29.36
CA ASN A 124 22.68 -19.61 -28.12
C ASN A 124 22.77 -18.55 -27.00
N GLN A 125 22.08 -17.41 -27.13
CA GLN A 125 22.00 -16.36 -26.13
C GLN A 125 20.58 -16.26 -25.57
N LEU A 126 20.47 -15.98 -24.26
CA LEU A 126 19.19 -15.68 -23.61
C LEU A 126 18.85 -14.21 -23.83
N ARG A 127 17.58 -13.93 -24.13
CA ARG A 127 17.07 -12.57 -24.22
C ARG A 127 15.60 -12.53 -23.80
N LEU A 128 15.12 -11.36 -23.44
CA LEU A 128 13.70 -11.10 -23.24
C LEU A 128 12.98 -10.99 -24.60
N MET A 129 11.72 -11.42 -24.65
CA MET A 129 10.84 -11.15 -25.78
C MET A 129 10.48 -9.67 -25.86
N THR A 130 10.46 -9.13 -27.08
CA THR A 130 9.95 -7.76 -27.38
C THR A 130 8.43 -7.70 -27.22
N ASN A 131 7.84 -6.50 -27.20
CA ASN A 131 6.39 -6.34 -27.15
C ASN A 131 5.71 -6.97 -28.36
N GLN A 132 6.27 -6.79 -29.55
CA GLN A 132 5.73 -7.34 -30.80
C GLN A 132 5.75 -8.88 -30.78
N GLU A 133 6.82 -9.48 -30.25
CA GLU A 133 6.91 -10.94 -30.11
C GLU A 133 5.90 -11.47 -29.10
N ILE A 134 5.66 -10.75 -28.00
CA ILE A 134 4.65 -11.13 -27.00
C ILE A 134 3.25 -11.04 -27.61
N GLU A 135 2.93 -9.94 -28.29
CA GLU A 135 1.62 -9.69 -28.91
C GLU A 135 1.23 -10.77 -29.92
N THR A 136 2.20 -11.27 -30.69
CA THR A 136 1.97 -12.29 -31.73
C THR A 136 2.10 -13.72 -31.23
N ASN A 137 2.45 -13.93 -29.96
CA ASN A 137 2.63 -15.25 -29.38
C ASN A 137 1.31 -15.79 -28.80
N ALA A 138 0.97 -17.05 -29.13
CA ALA A 138 -0.29 -17.68 -28.71
C ALA A 138 -0.39 -17.94 -27.20
N ASP A 139 0.74 -18.14 -26.51
CA ASP A 139 0.77 -18.44 -25.07
C ASP A 139 0.83 -17.18 -24.21
N TYR A 140 1.39 -16.09 -24.74
CA TYR A 140 1.52 -14.82 -24.04
C TYR A 140 0.44 -13.82 -24.49
N GLY A 141 0.51 -13.28 -25.71
CA GLY A 141 -0.59 -12.62 -26.46
C GLY A 141 -1.42 -11.53 -25.78
N ASN A 142 -1.11 -11.16 -24.54
CA ASN A 142 -2.00 -10.47 -23.62
C ASN A 142 -1.44 -9.11 -23.18
N ILE A 143 -0.47 -8.58 -23.93
CA ILE A 143 0.03 -7.23 -23.74
C ILE A 143 -1.09 -6.22 -23.95
N SER A 144 -1.22 -5.26 -23.04
CA SER A 144 -2.19 -4.17 -23.18
C SER A 144 -1.65 -2.90 -22.56
N TYR A 145 -1.83 -1.79 -23.26
CA TYR A 145 -1.48 -0.46 -22.78
C TYR A 145 -2.67 0.29 -22.18
N GLU A 146 -3.79 -0.37 -21.89
CA GLU A 146 -5.02 0.30 -21.40
C GLU A 146 -4.85 0.98 -20.03
N GLN A 147 -3.84 0.59 -19.27
CA GLN A 147 -3.49 1.21 -17.98
C GLN A 147 -2.70 2.53 -18.16
N LEU A 148 -2.22 2.81 -19.39
CA LEU A 148 -1.50 4.03 -19.72
C LEU A 148 -2.41 5.24 -19.57
N ASN A 149 -2.04 6.20 -18.72
CA ASN A 149 -2.82 7.41 -18.40
C ASN A 149 -4.24 7.12 -17.92
N LEU A 150 -4.50 5.91 -17.43
CA LEU A 150 -5.78 5.55 -16.86
C LEU A 150 -6.02 6.40 -15.60
N GLN A 151 -7.23 6.93 -15.48
CA GLN A 151 -7.59 7.72 -14.31
C GLN A 151 -7.79 6.80 -13.10
N PRO A 152 -7.37 7.20 -11.88
CA PRO A 152 -7.48 6.36 -10.69
C PRO A 152 -8.89 5.82 -10.45
N GLU A 153 -9.90 6.67 -10.58
CA GLU A 153 -11.29 6.27 -10.39
C GLU A 153 -11.72 5.18 -11.38
N GLU A 154 -11.38 5.35 -12.66
CA GLU A 154 -11.69 4.36 -13.70
C GLU A 154 -10.96 3.04 -13.44
N PHE A 155 -9.70 3.07 -13.00
CA PHE A 155 -8.96 1.87 -12.60
C PHE A 155 -9.69 1.10 -11.50
N TYR A 156 -10.07 1.77 -10.40
CA TYR A 156 -10.76 1.12 -9.29
C TYR A 156 -12.16 0.66 -9.69
N ASN A 157 -12.89 1.39 -10.53
CA ASN A 157 -14.21 0.97 -11.02
C ASN A 157 -14.14 -0.29 -11.89
N ARG A 158 -13.12 -0.40 -12.75
CA ARG A 158 -12.88 -1.62 -13.55
C ARG A 158 -12.54 -2.80 -12.65
N MET A 159 -11.62 -2.62 -11.71
CA MET A 159 -11.25 -3.68 -10.78
C MET A 159 -12.42 -4.12 -9.91
N GLU A 160 -13.27 -3.19 -9.45
CA GLU A 160 -14.49 -3.52 -8.71
C GLU A 160 -15.41 -4.43 -9.53
N LYS A 161 -15.70 -4.09 -10.81
CA LYS A 161 -16.51 -4.94 -11.69
C LYS A 161 -15.88 -6.32 -11.96
N LEU A 162 -14.55 -6.39 -12.02
CA LEU A 162 -13.83 -7.66 -12.25
C LEU A 162 -13.84 -8.57 -11.00
N ILE A 163 -13.76 -7.97 -9.82
CA ILE A 163 -13.78 -8.66 -8.53
C ILE A 163 -15.22 -9.07 -8.16
N ASN A 164 -16.17 -8.18 -8.41
CA ASN A 164 -17.60 -8.35 -8.13
C ASN A 164 -18.42 -8.20 -9.43
N PRO A 165 -18.49 -9.25 -10.28
CA PRO A 165 -19.25 -9.21 -11.53
C PRO A 165 -20.75 -8.98 -11.33
N ARG A 166 -21.29 -9.38 -10.17
CA ARG A 166 -22.65 -9.03 -9.77
C ARG A 166 -22.55 -7.81 -8.83
N PRO A 167 -23.25 -6.69 -9.12
CA PRO A 167 -23.28 -5.55 -8.22
C PRO A 167 -23.63 -5.94 -6.79
N LEU A 168 -23.08 -5.23 -5.82
CA LEU A 168 -23.33 -5.47 -4.39
C LEU A 168 -24.19 -4.34 -3.80
N PRO A 169 -24.98 -4.63 -2.75
CA PRO A 169 -25.58 -3.58 -1.94
C PRO A 169 -24.50 -2.65 -1.36
N PRO A 170 -24.69 -1.31 -1.38
CA PRO A 170 -23.70 -0.37 -0.83
C PRO A 170 -23.31 -0.62 0.63
N ASP A 171 -24.24 -1.12 1.45
CA ASP A 171 -23.98 -1.43 2.86
C ASP A 171 -23.00 -2.61 3.02
N THR A 172 -23.09 -3.62 2.16
CA THR A 172 -22.15 -4.76 2.11
C THR A 172 -20.75 -4.28 1.74
N VAL A 173 -20.62 -3.43 0.73
CA VAL A 173 -19.32 -2.88 0.32
C VAL A 173 -18.72 -2.02 1.42
N LEU A 174 -19.52 -1.17 2.09
CA LEU A 174 -19.04 -0.36 3.20
C LEU A 174 -18.52 -1.20 4.37
N LYS A 175 -19.21 -2.31 4.71
CA LYS A 175 -18.74 -3.26 5.73
C LYS A 175 -17.37 -3.85 5.38
N GLU A 176 -17.16 -4.24 4.12
CA GLU A 176 -15.86 -4.76 3.68
C GLU A 176 -14.76 -3.69 3.66
N LEU A 177 -15.08 -2.43 3.32
CA LEU A 177 -14.12 -1.32 3.41
C LEU A 177 -13.66 -1.08 4.86
N PHE A 178 -14.59 -1.13 5.82
CA PHE A 178 -14.25 -1.02 7.25
C PHE A 178 -13.42 -2.21 7.74
N ARG A 179 -13.73 -3.42 7.26
CA ARG A 179 -12.92 -4.62 7.55
C ARG A 179 -11.50 -4.48 7.00
N ALA A 180 -11.35 -4.00 5.76
CA ALA A 180 -10.04 -3.76 5.14
C ALA A 180 -9.22 -2.71 5.91
N LEU A 181 -9.86 -1.61 6.33
CA LEU A 181 -9.22 -0.60 7.19
C LEU A 181 -8.80 -1.18 8.53
N HIS A 182 -9.66 -1.99 9.17
CA HIS A 182 -9.33 -2.63 10.44
C HIS A 182 -8.12 -3.57 10.31
N GLU A 183 -8.07 -4.39 9.26
CA GLU A 183 -6.93 -5.26 8.94
C GLU A 183 -5.63 -4.43 8.74
N GLN A 184 -5.70 -3.30 8.04
CA GLN A 184 -4.55 -2.42 7.86
C GLN A 184 -4.08 -1.79 9.19
N LEU A 185 -5.01 -1.38 10.05
CA LEU A 185 -4.69 -0.83 11.36
C LEU A 185 -4.02 -1.86 12.28
N LEU A 186 -4.47 -3.13 12.25
CA LEU A 186 -3.84 -4.21 13.01
C LEU A 186 -2.38 -4.44 12.58
N VAL A 187 -2.09 -4.35 11.28
CA VAL A 187 -0.71 -4.41 10.77
C VAL A 187 0.11 -3.22 11.28
N ARG A 188 -0.47 -2.02 11.29
CA ARG A 188 0.20 -0.83 11.85
C ARG A 188 0.51 -0.98 13.34
N VAL A 189 -0.38 -1.59 14.13
CA VAL A 189 -0.10 -1.93 15.54
C VAL A 189 1.18 -2.76 15.65
N GLY A 190 1.33 -3.79 14.80
CA GLY A 190 2.55 -4.60 14.73
C GLY A 190 3.80 -3.78 14.40
N SER A 191 3.76 -2.95 13.36
CA SER A 191 4.92 -2.14 12.94
C SER A 191 5.32 -1.10 14.01
N VAL A 192 4.36 -0.49 14.69
CA VAL A 192 4.64 0.46 15.78
C VAL A 192 5.23 -0.26 16.99
N GLU A 193 4.68 -1.42 17.37
CA GLU A 193 5.24 -2.24 18.46
C GLU A 193 6.67 -2.71 18.16
N MET A 194 7.00 -3.00 16.90
CA MET A 194 8.36 -3.34 16.48
C MET A 194 9.35 -2.20 16.79
N ALA A 195 8.97 -0.96 16.49
CA ALA A 195 9.78 0.22 16.81
C ALA A 195 9.91 0.45 18.33
N GLU A 196 8.82 0.24 19.09
CA GLU A 196 8.87 0.33 20.55
C GLU A 196 9.76 -0.74 21.17
N LYS A 197 9.75 -1.97 20.61
CA LYS A 197 10.68 -3.02 21.01
C LYS A 197 12.13 -2.60 20.78
N PHE A 198 12.45 -2.08 19.60
CA PHE A 198 13.78 -1.57 19.30
C PHE A 198 14.21 -0.46 20.28
N LYS A 199 13.33 0.49 20.58
CA LYS A 199 13.57 1.59 21.52
C LYS A 199 13.87 1.09 22.94
N ARG A 200 13.17 0.04 23.40
CA ARG A 200 13.44 -0.60 24.70
C ARG A 200 14.79 -1.32 24.74
N GLU A 201 15.18 -1.96 23.64
CA GLU A 201 16.46 -2.66 23.51
C GLU A 201 17.65 -1.68 23.33
N HIS A 202 17.39 -0.48 22.82
CA HIS A 202 18.41 0.54 22.52
C HIS A 202 18.06 1.89 23.17
N PRO A 203 18.03 1.98 24.51
CA PRO A 203 17.61 3.18 25.22
C PRO A 203 18.52 4.38 24.90
N GLY A 204 17.91 5.53 24.60
CA GLY A 204 18.62 6.76 24.25
C GLY A 204 19.12 6.82 22.80
N SER A 205 18.92 5.78 22.00
CA SER A 205 19.18 5.84 20.57
C SER A 205 18.23 6.80 19.87
N ILE A 206 18.75 7.56 18.92
CA ILE A 206 17.97 8.43 18.03
C ILE A 206 18.16 7.91 16.63
N ILE A 207 17.08 7.45 16.00
CA ILE A 207 17.11 7.02 14.61
C ILE A 207 17.21 8.27 13.73
N PRO A 208 18.27 8.42 12.90
CA PRO A 208 18.39 9.58 12.02
C PRO A 208 17.24 9.64 11.01
N MET A 209 16.64 10.82 10.87
CA MET A 209 15.58 11.05 9.90
C MET A 209 16.15 11.58 8.57
N PRO A 210 15.86 10.93 7.43
CA PRO A 210 16.16 11.43 6.09
C PRO A 210 15.47 12.76 5.77
N SER A 211 15.78 13.35 4.61
CA SER A 211 15.18 14.61 4.16
C SER A 211 14.45 14.43 2.82
N GLY A 212 13.42 15.24 2.58
CA GLY A 212 12.71 15.26 1.30
C GLY A 212 12.11 13.90 0.93
N ALA A 213 12.27 13.49 -0.32
CA ALA A 213 11.74 12.21 -0.81
C ALA A 213 12.33 10.98 -0.12
N ALA A 214 13.56 11.08 0.39
CA ALA A 214 14.21 9.98 1.10
C ALA A 214 13.48 9.57 2.40
N ILE A 215 12.55 10.39 2.91
CA ILE A 215 11.68 10.00 4.02
C ILE A 215 10.87 8.73 3.68
N PHE A 216 10.52 8.55 2.40
CA PHE A 216 9.68 7.46 1.91
C PHE A 216 10.47 6.34 1.20
N GLN A 217 11.79 6.51 1.06
CA GLN A 217 12.67 5.68 0.21
C GLN A 217 13.94 5.27 0.94
N ALA A 218 13.92 5.30 2.26
CA ALA A 218 15.12 5.07 3.05
C ALA A 218 15.48 3.59 3.08
N THR A 219 16.63 3.30 3.67
CA THR A 219 17.05 1.95 4.06
C THR A 219 17.55 1.95 5.50
N GLY A 220 17.61 0.78 6.13
CA GLY A 220 18.09 0.62 7.50
C GLY A 220 17.08 1.12 8.55
N LEU A 221 17.57 1.55 9.72
CA LEU A 221 16.73 1.79 10.90
C LEU A 221 15.50 2.70 10.66
N TRP A 222 15.62 3.72 9.79
CA TRP A 222 14.47 4.56 9.46
C TRP A 222 13.41 3.74 8.71
N GLU A 223 13.80 2.98 7.69
CA GLU A 223 12.90 2.14 6.93
C GLU A 223 12.28 1.02 7.78
N ASP A 224 13.07 0.45 8.70
CA ASP A 224 12.65 -0.66 9.56
C ASP A 224 11.60 -0.25 10.61
N TYR A 225 11.69 0.98 11.14
CA TYR A 225 10.91 1.38 12.33
C TYR A 225 9.98 2.58 12.13
N SER A 226 10.21 3.42 11.12
CA SER A 226 9.27 4.47 10.73
C SER A 226 8.08 3.89 9.96
N THR A 227 7.02 4.69 9.79
CA THR A 227 5.80 4.26 9.06
C THR A 227 5.28 5.22 7.99
N PRO A 228 6.09 6.05 7.28
CA PRO A 228 5.56 7.11 6.42
C PRO A 228 4.70 6.58 5.27
N ASN A 229 5.16 5.55 4.54
CA ASN A 229 4.39 4.92 3.47
C ASN A 229 3.09 4.27 3.98
N ARG A 230 3.16 3.64 5.15
CA ARG A 230 2.01 2.95 5.78
C ARG A 230 0.96 3.94 6.28
N ASP A 231 1.41 5.05 6.84
CA ASP A 231 0.54 6.11 7.37
C ASP A 231 -0.08 6.90 6.21
N LEU A 232 0.64 7.12 5.11
CA LEU A 232 0.06 7.68 3.89
C LEU A 232 -1.07 6.80 3.32
N ARG A 233 -0.82 5.48 3.22
CA ARG A 233 -1.85 4.50 2.81
C ARG A 233 -3.04 4.47 3.76
N LEU A 234 -2.80 4.62 5.07
CA LEU A 234 -3.86 4.66 6.07
C LEU A 234 -4.76 5.88 5.84
N LEU A 235 -4.17 7.06 5.59
CA LEU A 235 -4.93 8.27 5.29
C LEU A 235 -5.76 8.14 3.99
N ILE A 236 -5.21 7.50 2.95
CA ILE A 236 -5.95 7.18 1.71
C ILE A 236 -7.12 6.25 1.97
N ALA A 237 -6.92 5.23 2.81
CA ALA A 237 -7.98 4.32 3.21
C ALA A 237 -9.11 5.02 3.97
N ILE A 238 -8.76 5.94 4.87
CA ILE A 238 -9.75 6.76 5.60
C ILE A 238 -10.54 7.64 4.63
N ASP A 239 -9.88 8.32 3.69
CA ASP A 239 -10.55 9.13 2.66
C ASP A 239 -11.48 8.27 1.78
N THR A 240 -11.07 7.04 1.46
CA THR A 240 -11.90 6.09 0.69
C THR A 240 -13.22 5.80 1.39
N ILE A 241 -13.21 5.59 2.71
CA ILE A 241 -14.42 5.35 3.50
C ILE A 241 -15.28 6.62 3.58
N LYS A 242 -14.66 7.78 3.84
CA LYS A 242 -15.37 9.07 3.96
C LYS A 242 -16.09 9.45 2.66
N ASN A 243 -15.45 9.20 1.52
CA ASN A 243 -15.97 9.53 0.20
C ASN A 243 -16.85 8.42 -0.41
N PHE A 244 -17.02 7.29 0.29
CA PHE A 244 -17.78 6.16 -0.24
C PHE A 244 -19.25 6.50 -0.58
N PRO A 245 -20.01 7.24 0.25
CA PRO A 245 -21.38 7.65 -0.11
C PRO A 245 -21.43 8.47 -1.40
N ASP A 246 -20.48 9.40 -1.60
CA ASP A 246 -20.37 10.17 -2.85
C ASP A 246 -20.03 9.29 -4.05
N ARG A 247 -19.16 8.29 -3.87
CA ARG A 247 -18.85 7.32 -4.92
C ARG A 247 -20.08 6.52 -5.34
N VAL A 248 -20.91 6.08 -4.40
CA VAL A 248 -22.16 5.35 -4.70
C VAL A 248 -23.09 6.18 -5.58
N LEU A 249 -23.19 7.48 -5.31
CA LEU A 249 -24.04 8.37 -6.09
C LEU A 249 -23.46 8.76 -7.46
N ARG A 250 -22.13 8.82 -7.59
CA ARG A 250 -21.46 9.08 -8.87
C ARG A 250 -21.45 7.86 -9.79
N HIS A 251 -21.42 6.66 -9.21
CA HIS A 251 -21.38 5.39 -9.92
C HIS A 251 -22.47 4.41 -9.45
N PRO A 252 -23.77 4.77 -9.54
CA PRO A 252 -24.86 3.93 -9.06
C PRO A 252 -24.94 2.58 -9.80
N GLU A 253 -24.42 2.50 -11.03
CA GLU A 253 -24.37 1.29 -11.86
C GLU A 253 -23.48 0.18 -11.28
N LEU A 254 -22.61 0.50 -10.30
CA LEU A 254 -21.76 -0.47 -9.61
C LEU A 254 -22.47 -1.19 -8.45
N TYR A 255 -23.67 -0.72 -8.06
CA TYR A 255 -24.30 -1.14 -6.82
C TYR A 255 -25.76 -1.56 -7.02
N ILE A 256 -26.26 -2.40 -6.10
CA ILE A 256 -27.69 -2.70 -6.00
C ILE A 256 -28.36 -1.59 -5.19
N ILE A 257 -29.00 -0.66 -5.89
CA ILE A 257 -29.75 0.45 -5.29
C ILE A 257 -31.23 0.31 -5.66
N LYS A 258 -32.15 0.51 -4.70
CA LYS A 258 -33.58 0.49 -5.01
C LYS A 258 -33.95 1.75 -5.79
N LYS A 259 -34.75 1.61 -6.85
CA LYS A 259 -35.19 2.74 -7.67
C LYS A 259 -35.95 3.82 -6.88
N SER A 260 -36.55 3.46 -5.75
CA SER A 260 -37.27 4.37 -4.86
C SER A 260 -36.37 5.13 -3.89
N ASP A 261 -35.10 4.74 -3.73
CA ASP A 261 -34.21 5.38 -2.77
C ASP A 261 -33.73 6.73 -3.32
N SER A 262 -33.95 7.80 -2.56
CA SER A 262 -33.41 9.12 -2.89
C SER A 262 -31.92 9.19 -2.57
N ALA A 263 -31.18 10.08 -3.25
CA ALA A 263 -29.76 10.30 -2.98
C ALA A 263 -29.51 10.67 -1.50
N GLU A 264 -30.39 11.48 -0.91
CA GLU A 264 -30.31 11.89 0.50
C GLU A 264 -30.50 10.71 1.46
N LYS A 265 -31.44 9.82 1.14
CA LYS A 265 -31.65 8.59 1.91
C LYS A 265 -30.40 7.70 1.87
N ILE A 266 -29.81 7.50 0.69
CA ILE A 266 -28.60 6.68 0.53
C ILE A 266 -27.44 7.27 1.36
N ARG A 267 -27.23 8.59 1.31
CA ARG A 267 -26.22 9.27 2.13
C ARG A 267 -26.45 9.06 3.61
N THR A 268 -27.69 9.28 4.07
CA THR A 268 -28.06 9.16 5.49
C THR A 268 -27.86 7.74 6.00
N ASP A 269 -28.34 6.74 5.25
CA ASP A 269 -28.24 5.33 5.62
C ASP A 269 -26.77 4.88 5.70
N LEU A 270 -25.96 5.24 4.70
CA LEU A 270 -24.53 4.91 4.68
C LEU A 270 -23.74 5.67 5.76
N ALA A 271 -24.06 6.92 6.04
CA ALA A 271 -23.45 7.67 7.13
C ALA A 271 -23.77 7.05 8.50
N GLY A 272 -25.02 6.65 8.73
CA GLY A 272 -25.44 5.95 9.94
C GLY A 272 -24.72 4.62 10.12
N LEU A 273 -24.63 3.82 9.05
CA LEU A 273 -23.88 2.56 9.07
C LEU A 273 -22.38 2.79 9.32
N SER A 274 -21.77 3.77 8.65
CA SER A 274 -20.36 4.14 8.85
C SER A 274 -20.07 4.51 10.30
N ALA A 275 -20.92 5.35 10.90
CA ALA A 275 -20.79 5.75 12.30
C ALA A 275 -20.92 4.57 13.27
N SER A 276 -21.78 3.60 12.96
CA SER A 276 -21.96 2.36 13.74
C SER A 276 -20.73 1.46 13.64
N LEU A 277 -20.26 1.16 12.43
CA LEU A 277 -19.07 0.33 12.18
C LEU A 277 -17.81 0.93 12.83
N ALA A 278 -17.62 2.24 12.70
CA ALA A 278 -16.49 2.96 13.29
C ALA A 278 -16.46 2.87 14.83
N GLN A 279 -17.61 2.75 15.49
CA GLN A 279 -17.69 2.59 16.95
C GLN A 279 -17.46 1.13 17.40
N GLN A 280 -17.88 0.17 16.59
CA GLN A 280 -17.79 -1.25 16.92
C GLN A 280 -16.38 -1.82 16.75
N LEU A 281 -15.69 -1.44 15.67
CA LEU A 281 -14.35 -1.93 15.36
C LEU A 281 -13.31 -1.20 16.20
N LYS A 282 -12.37 -1.98 16.75
CA LYS A 282 -11.36 -1.50 17.70
C LYS A 282 -9.99 -2.10 17.43
N ILE A 283 -8.94 -1.36 17.77
CA ILE A 283 -7.58 -1.88 17.90
C ILE A 283 -7.07 -1.60 19.32
N THR A 284 -6.10 -2.39 19.75
CA THR A 284 -5.42 -2.18 21.02
C THR A 284 -3.93 -2.12 20.76
N TYR A 285 -3.26 -1.08 21.28
CA TYR A 285 -1.81 -0.95 21.27
C TYR A 285 -1.28 -0.82 22.70
N ARG A 286 0.03 -0.98 22.91
CA ARG A 286 0.66 -0.77 24.22
C ARG A 286 1.22 0.62 24.32
N ARG A 287 0.84 1.34 25.37
CA ARG A 287 1.41 2.65 25.71
C ARG A 287 2.88 2.54 26.10
N SER A 288 3.54 3.68 26.20
CA SER A 288 4.94 3.85 26.61
C SER A 288 5.25 3.21 27.98
N ASP A 289 4.24 3.08 28.85
CA ASP A 289 4.33 2.38 30.14
C ASP A 289 3.93 0.89 30.07
N SER A 290 3.75 0.35 28.86
CA SER A 290 3.29 -1.01 28.53
C SER A 290 1.83 -1.32 28.85
N SER A 291 1.07 -0.37 29.41
CA SER A 291 -0.36 -0.57 29.64
C SER A 291 -1.14 -0.60 28.30
N PRO A 292 -2.17 -1.46 28.17
CA PRO A 292 -2.95 -1.53 26.96
C PRO A 292 -3.84 -0.29 26.80
N TRP A 293 -3.94 0.24 25.58
CA TRP A 293 -4.86 1.31 25.22
C TRP A 293 -5.67 0.91 23.99
N THR A 294 -7.00 1.07 24.08
CA THR A 294 -7.92 0.64 23.02
C THR A 294 -8.53 1.85 22.35
N LEU A 295 -8.48 1.86 21.02
CA LEU A 295 -9.08 2.89 20.19
C LEU A 295 -10.16 2.28 19.31
N THR A 296 -11.29 2.97 19.21
CA THR A 296 -12.28 2.74 18.16
C THR A 296 -11.77 3.28 16.82
N LEU A 297 -12.26 2.71 15.71
CA LEU A 297 -11.98 3.28 14.40
C LEU A 297 -12.52 4.72 14.27
N LYS A 298 -13.59 5.07 14.96
CA LYS A 298 -14.11 6.45 15.04
C LYS A 298 -13.06 7.41 15.58
N GLU A 299 -12.38 7.05 16.65
CA GLU A 299 -11.32 7.87 17.23
C GLU A 299 -10.12 7.99 16.29
N ILE A 300 -9.74 6.91 15.62
CA ILE A 300 -8.62 6.90 14.68
C ILE A 300 -8.91 7.77 13.45
N ILE A 301 -10.11 7.63 12.86
CA ILE A 301 -10.56 8.48 11.76
C ILE A 301 -10.59 9.95 12.21
N GLY A 302 -11.02 10.24 13.44
CA GLY A 302 -10.96 11.58 14.01
C GLY A 302 -9.54 12.15 14.20
N ARG A 303 -8.48 11.34 14.06
CA ARG A 303 -7.07 11.73 14.25
C ARG A 303 -6.30 11.85 12.94
N GLU A 304 -6.96 11.86 11.78
CA GLU A 304 -6.31 11.99 10.46
C GLU A 304 -5.18 13.03 10.43
N GLU A 305 -5.45 14.25 10.89
CA GLU A 305 -4.46 15.32 10.90
C GLU A 305 -3.21 15.02 11.75
N ALA A 306 -3.38 14.31 12.87
CA ALA A 306 -2.26 13.91 13.72
C ALA A 306 -1.47 12.75 13.09
N LEU A 307 -2.15 11.84 12.39
CA LEU A 307 -1.53 10.72 11.67
C LEU A 307 -0.66 11.19 10.50
N GLU A 308 -0.88 12.37 9.95
CA GLU A 308 0.02 13.01 8.96
C GLU A 308 1.44 13.26 9.51
N MET A 309 1.64 13.17 10.83
CA MET A 309 2.91 13.39 11.53
C MET A 309 3.28 12.21 12.46
N GLY A 310 2.49 11.13 12.46
CA GLY A 310 2.60 10.04 13.42
C GLY A 310 3.62 8.95 13.08
N TYR A 311 4.46 9.15 12.06
CA TYR A 311 5.27 8.10 11.47
C TYR A 311 6.71 7.98 11.99
N ASN A 312 7.19 8.93 12.79
CA ASN A 312 8.59 8.95 13.24
C ASN A 312 8.81 8.01 14.44
N PRO A 313 9.79 7.09 14.38
CA PRO A 313 10.00 6.10 15.44
C PRO A 313 10.61 6.67 16.72
N ASN A 314 11.11 7.91 16.70
CA ASN A 314 11.64 8.57 17.88
C ASN A 314 10.52 9.20 18.74
N ASP A 315 9.33 9.41 18.19
CA ASP A 315 8.16 9.82 18.96
C ASP A 315 7.66 8.69 19.87
N CYS A 316 7.04 9.05 21.00
CA CYS A 316 6.33 8.07 21.81
C CYS A 316 5.14 7.46 21.04
N VAL A 317 4.81 6.21 21.37
CA VAL A 317 3.72 5.46 20.74
C VAL A 317 2.37 6.21 20.75
N GLU A 318 2.06 6.96 21.81
CA GLU A 318 0.85 7.76 21.93
C GLU A 318 0.79 8.85 20.85
N TYR A 319 1.90 9.56 20.63
CA TYR A 319 2.00 10.59 19.60
C TYR A 319 1.86 9.97 18.21
N ARG A 320 2.48 8.79 18.00
CA ARG A 320 2.36 8.03 16.75
C ARG A 320 0.93 7.55 16.47
N TRP A 321 0.09 7.42 17.50
CA TRP A 321 -1.35 7.13 17.37
C TRP A 321 -2.24 8.38 17.44
N GLY A 322 -1.63 9.57 17.39
CA GLY A 322 -2.35 10.85 17.36
C GLY A 322 -3.11 11.15 18.65
N ALA A 323 -2.64 10.64 19.79
CA ALA A 323 -3.24 10.93 21.09
C ALA A 323 -3.27 12.45 21.36
N PRO A 324 -4.43 13.03 21.71
CA PRO A 324 -4.52 14.45 22.00
C PRO A 324 -3.61 14.86 23.16
N ALA A 325 -2.98 16.03 23.05
CA ALA A 325 -2.17 16.57 24.14
C ALA A 325 -2.99 16.66 25.43
N ARG A 326 -2.40 16.27 26.56
CA ARG A 326 -3.03 16.26 27.90
C ARG A 326 -4.20 15.26 28.06
N SER A 327 -4.39 14.34 27.13
CA SER A 327 -5.32 13.22 27.33
C SER A 327 -4.74 12.17 28.30
N GLU A 328 -5.60 11.33 28.86
CA GLU A 328 -5.18 10.17 29.66
C GLU A 328 -4.29 9.22 28.84
N GLU A 329 -4.60 9.04 27.56
CA GLU A 329 -3.76 8.30 26.61
C GLU A 329 -2.34 8.85 26.61
N TYR A 330 -2.21 10.16 26.38
CA TYR A 330 -0.94 10.86 26.22
C TYR A 330 -0.12 10.96 27.52
N ALA A 331 -0.74 10.80 28.69
CA ALA A 331 -0.07 10.98 29.99
C ALA A 331 1.16 10.08 30.21
N THR A 332 1.22 8.95 29.49
CA THR A 332 2.30 7.98 29.60
C THR A 332 3.44 8.22 28.61
N CYS A 333 3.30 9.14 27.66
CA CYS A 333 4.24 9.42 26.57
C CYS A 333 5.65 9.75 27.09
N ARG A 334 6.65 8.94 26.70
CA ARG A 334 8.06 9.09 27.09
C ARG A 334 8.94 9.59 25.93
N GLY A 335 8.72 10.84 25.54
CA GLY A 335 9.58 11.56 24.61
C GLY A 335 8.97 11.83 23.24
N GLN A 336 9.60 12.73 22.51
CA GLN A 336 9.22 13.14 21.16
C GLN A 336 10.47 13.11 20.28
N ALA A 337 10.25 13.03 18.97
CA ALA A 337 11.29 13.20 17.98
C ALA A 337 12.02 14.54 18.21
N PRO A 338 13.35 14.58 18.02
CA PRO A 338 14.13 15.80 18.20
C PRO A 338 13.58 16.98 17.39
N PRO A 339 13.71 18.24 17.87
CA PRO A 339 13.17 19.42 17.17
C PRO A 339 13.51 19.49 15.67
N PRO A 340 14.75 19.23 15.23
CA PRO A 340 15.08 19.25 13.80
C PRO A 340 14.31 18.21 12.97
N GLN A 341 13.98 17.04 13.55
CA GLN A 341 13.18 16.02 12.85
C GLN A 341 11.72 16.45 12.75
N ARG A 342 11.16 17.08 13.79
CA ARG A 342 9.79 17.61 13.75
C ARG A 342 9.62 18.71 12.70
N GLU A 343 10.63 19.56 12.52
CA GLU A 343 10.66 20.55 11.44
C GLU A 343 10.66 19.90 10.05
N LYS A 344 11.48 18.86 9.84
CA LYS A 344 11.46 18.08 8.59
C LYS A 344 10.10 17.45 8.34
N MET A 345 9.48 16.85 9.35
CA MET A 345 8.15 16.27 9.23
C MET A 345 7.10 17.33 8.89
N ALA A 346 7.17 18.52 9.51
CA ALA A 346 6.26 19.62 9.24
C ALA A 346 6.37 20.09 7.78
N ALA A 347 7.58 20.16 7.23
CA ALA A 347 7.81 20.44 5.82
C ALA A 347 7.26 19.33 4.90
N ALA A 348 7.37 18.07 5.30
CA ALA A 348 6.86 16.93 4.54
C ALA A 348 5.34 16.74 4.64
N ARG A 349 4.67 17.34 5.64
CA ARG A 349 3.25 17.14 5.94
C ARG A 349 2.32 17.42 4.75
N ILE A 350 2.70 18.32 3.85
CA ILE A 350 1.92 18.63 2.65
C ILE A 350 1.69 17.39 1.75
N TRP A 351 2.65 16.47 1.70
CA TRP A 351 2.56 15.24 0.92
C TRP A 351 1.51 14.30 1.50
N PHE A 352 1.48 14.19 2.84
CA PHE A 352 0.42 13.48 3.56
C PHE A 352 -0.94 14.12 3.33
N LYS A 353 -1.07 15.44 3.42
CA LYS A 353 -2.34 16.16 3.12
C LYS A 353 -2.85 15.90 1.71
N LYS A 354 -1.95 15.86 0.73
CA LYS A 354 -2.28 15.59 -0.67
C LYS A 354 -2.51 14.11 -0.98
N ARG A 355 -2.17 13.21 -0.06
CA ARG A 355 -2.16 11.75 -0.28
C ARG A 355 -1.22 11.31 -1.39
N LEU A 356 -0.09 11.99 -1.55
CA LEU A 356 0.88 11.77 -2.62
C LEU A 356 2.30 11.70 -2.06
N HIS A 357 3.22 11.03 -2.78
CA HIS A 357 4.64 11.18 -2.49
C HIS A 357 5.16 12.55 -2.97
N PRO A 358 6.24 13.05 -2.36
CA PRO A 358 7.04 14.10 -2.98
C PRO A 358 7.52 13.66 -4.37
N PRO A 359 7.64 14.59 -5.34
CA PRO A 359 8.33 14.34 -6.60
C PRO A 359 9.72 13.77 -6.33
N THR A 360 10.05 12.68 -7.03
CA THR A 360 11.32 11.95 -6.93
C THR A 360 12.10 12.05 -8.21
#